data_AF-A0A7Y0CNJ9-F1
#
_entry.id   AF-A0A7Y0CNJ9-F1
#
_cell.length_a   1.000
_cell.length_b   1.000
_cell.length_c   1.000
_cell.angle_alpha   90.00
_cell.angle_beta   90.00
_cell.angle_gamma   90.00
#
_symmetry.space_group_name_H-M   'P 1'
#
loop_
_entity.id
_entity.type
_entity.pdbx_description
1 polymer ?
#
loop_
_entity_poly.entity_id
_entity_poly.type
_entity_poly.pdbx_seq_one_letter_code
_entity_poly.pdbx_strand_id
1 'polypeptide(L)'
;MPADITIERIIHPHVLTCAPETLLSEAAQRMMEARCSSILVAKDGAIVGIWTEQDALALDMSSPQTFHSPIAQHMTSPVKTIHVKTGVGEAALRFREEKVRHFLAVDDNGVHKGIVTQTDVVISQGIEYYISLREVTSVLNRRYPIIPDTAPLGEAVKNMRTGQLDAIITEYSDGSYGILTERDVVRLISGDKPLASVGDLASRPLICVPSDASLYHARNLFLEKHIRHLGVSGSDGKLLGLVTFADLLASIEHDYVQQLRETLKEREHSLAISQQHQRLAAKVFESTFEGIMITNADNVIESVNPAFTQITGFLAHEVIGKTPAILSSGKHDEGFYRKMREDLGVAGHWRGEIWNRRRNGEIYPEWLTINTVRNDDGNVTHYVGVFSDITKRKATEEEMIFLANHDGLTGLPNRALFVERLRHAIAHAHRNREKVAVMFLDLDKFKQINDTLGHHVGDQLLQVVAQRLTTCVREDDTVARLGGDEFTVILESIANTDDVPYVAQKIIDSLSRPMLLDGHEITVTVSVGISLYPADSEQSDDLIKYADTAMYLAKKVGRNNFQFFIAAMKEQALPRQDADA
;
A
#
# COMPACT_ATOMS: atom_id res chain seq x y z
N MET A 1 15.85 21.09 15.25
CA MET A 1 15.19 22.25 15.85
C MET A 1 16.16 22.84 16.87
N PRO A 2 16.70 24.05 16.70
CA PRO A 2 17.33 24.73 17.83
C PRO A 2 16.26 24.96 18.90
N ALA A 3 16.62 24.76 20.18
CA ALA A 3 15.71 24.94 21.30
C ALA A 3 15.14 26.36 21.30
N ASP A 4 13.81 26.48 21.42
CA ASP A 4 13.14 27.79 21.49
C ASP A 4 13.70 28.55 22.70
N ILE A 5 14.23 29.75 22.46
CA ILE A 5 14.78 30.60 23.51
C ILE A 5 13.60 31.04 24.37
N THR A 6 13.75 31.00 25.69
CA THR A 6 12.69 31.45 26.62
C THR A 6 12.85 32.93 26.96
N ILE A 7 11.76 33.56 27.39
CA ILE A 7 11.76 34.96 27.88
C ILE A 7 12.84 35.18 28.95
N GLU A 8 13.06 34.21 29.84
CA GLU A 8 14.09 34.25 30.89
C GLU A 8 15.50 34.63 30.39
N ARG A 9 15.83 34.29 29.14
CA ARG A 9 17.16 34.56 28.57
C ARG A 9 17.30 35.96 27.97
N ILE A 10 16.19 36.69 27.81
CA ILE A 10 16.12 37.95 27.07
C ILE A 10 15.51 39.11 27.88
N ILE A 11 15.09 38.85 29.12
CA ILE A 11 14.55 39.87 30.03
C ILE A 11 15.62 40.87 30.47
N HIS A 12 15.20 42.13 30.64
CA HIS A 12 16.00 43.16 31.31
C HIS A 12 15.67 43.19 32.81
N PRO A 13 16.58 42.76 33.70
CA PRO A 13 16.29 42.65 35.14
C PRO A 13 16.31 44.01 35.86
N HIS A 14 17.02 45.01 35.33
CA HIS A 14 17.11 46.34 35.91
C HIS A 14 16.08 47.26 35.26
N VAL A 15 14.90 47.37 35.87
CA VAL A 15 13.81 48.21 35.36
C VAL A 15 13.75 49.51 36.15
N LEU A 16 13.65 50.64 35.43
CA LEU A 16 13.46 51.95 36.05
C LEU A 16 12.12 51.97 36.81
N THR A 17 12.14 52.43 38.07
CA THR A 17 10.94 52.51 38.91
C THR A 17 10.75 53.91 39.50
N CYS A 18 9.49 54.28 39.77
CA CYS A 18 9.12 55.52 40.46
C CYS A 18 7.92 55.33 41.39
N ALA A 19 7.68 56.32 42.25
CA ALA A 19 6.53 56.34 43.15
C ALA A 19 5.28 56.85 42.40
N PRO A 20 4.05 56.50 42.86
CA PRO A 20 2.80 56.94 42.22
C PRO A 20 2.65 58.47 42.13
N GLU A 21 3.27 59.20 43.07
CA GLU A 21 3.23 60.66 43.16
C GLU A 21 4.29 61.37 42.31
N THR A 22 5.19 60.62 41.66
CA THR A 22 6.22 61.20 40.78
C THR A 22 5.55 61.95 39.63
N LEU A 23 6.01 63.17 39.33
CA LEU A 23 5.44 64.00 38.26
C LEU A 23 5.77 63.41 36.88
N LEU A 24 4.87 63.59 35.90
CA LEU A 24 5.09 63.11 34.53
C LEU A 24 6.37 63.68 33.89
N SER A 25 6.66 64.96 34.08
CA SER A 25 7.91 65.59 33.59
C SER A 25 9.16 64.98 34.21
N GLU A 26 9.12 64.67 35.51
CA GLU A 26 10.21 64.00 36.22
C GLU A 26 10.37 62.55 35.74
N ALA A 27 9.26 61.82 35.56
CA ALA A 27 9.28 60.46 35.03
C ALA A 27 9.83 60.43 33.58
N ALA A 28 9.42 61.37 32.73
CA ALA A 28 9.91 61.54 31.37
C ALA A 28 11.42 61.82 31.36
N GLN A 29 11.89 62.71 32.23
CA GLN A 29 13.31 63.00 32.37
C GLN A 29 14.10 61.75 32.77
N ARG A 30 13.64 61.01 33.79
CA ARG A 30 14.28 59.75 34.23
C ARG A 30 14.32 58.70 33.13
N MET A 31 13.24 58.56 32.34
CA MET A 31 13.21 57.65 31.18
C MET A 31 14.22 58.05 30.11
N MET A 32 14.37 59.35 29.83
CA MET A 32 15.34 59.86 28.87
C MET A 32 16.79 59.65 29.32
N GLU A 33 17.09 59.89 30.60
CA GLU A 33 18.40 59.68 31.22
C GLU A 33 18.78 58.19 31.23
N ALA A 34 17.84 57.31 31.61
CA ALA A 34 18.03 55.87 31.63
C ALA A 34 17.97 55.22 30.23
N ARG A 35 17.63 56.00 29.19
CA ARG A 35 17.45 55.54 27.80
C ARG A 35 16.47 54.37 27.67
N CYS A 36 15.41 54.36 28.46
CA CYS A 36 14.38 53.32 28.45
C CYS A 36 13.06 53.84 27.87
N SER A 37 12.24 52.94 27.32
CA SER A 37 10.94 53.25 26.71
C SER A 37 9.75 53.09 27.66
N SER A 38 10.01 52.75 28.92
CA SER A 38 9.01 52.66 29.97
C SER A 38 9.61 52.86 31.37
N ILE A 39 8.75 53.20 32.32
CA ILE A 39 9.04 53.27 33.75
C ILE A 39 7.93 52.53 34.51
N LEU A 40 8.31 51.68 35.47
CA LEU A 40 7.34 51.02 36.33
C LEU A 40 6.97 51.91 37.51
N VAL A 41 5.69 51.90 37.87
CA VAL A 41 5.18 52.59 39.05
C VAL A 41 5.04 51.58 40.16
N ALA A 42 5.74 51.81 41.28
CA ALA A 42 5.77 50.90 42.42
C ALA A 42 5.21 51.57 43.67
N LYS A 43 4.32 50.87 44.38
CA LYS A 43 3.77 51.29 45.67
C LYS A 43 4.02 50.18 46.68
N ASP A 44 4.63 50.51 47.81
CA ASP A 44 4.93 49.56 48.90
C ASP A 44 5.69 48.30 48.44
N GLY A 45 6.59 48.46 47.44
CA GLY A 45 7.39 47.37 46.87
C GLY A 45 6.69 46.53 45.80
N ALA A 46 5.39 46.75 45.54
CA ALA A 46 4.65 46.09 44.47
C ALA A 46 4.52 46.99 43.23
N ILE A 47 4.64 46.38 42.04
CA ILE A 47 4.40 47.09 40.76
C ILE A 47 2.89 47.26 40.58
N VAL A 48 2.43 48.52 40.54
CA VAL A 48 1.01 48.87 40.42
C VAL A 48 0.64 49.40 39.03
N GLY A 49 1.63 49.80 38.23
CA GLY A 49 1.41 50.26 36.87
C GLY A 49 2.70 50.44 36.08
N ILE A 50 2.56 50.76 34.80
CA ILE A 50 3.64 51.06 33.89
C ILE A 50 3.27 52.32 33.11
N TRP A 51 4.22 53.22 32.92
CA TRP A 51 4.07 54.34 32.00
C TRP A 51 5.09 54.20 30.88
N THR A 52 4.62 54.30 29.64
CA THR A 52 5.38 54.02 28.42
C THR A 52 5.39 55.23 27.48
N GLU A 53 6.27 55.21 26.48
CA GLU A 53 6.28 56.20 25.40
C GLU A 53 4.90 56.33 24.71
N GLN A 54 4.13 55.24 24.63
CA GLN A 54 2.79 55.23 24.04
C GLN A 54 1.76 55.94 24.92
N ASP A 55 1.86 55.80 26.25
CA ASP A 55 0.96 56.48 27.19
C ASP A 55 1.13 58.01 27.14
N ALA A 56 2.33 58.49 26.80
CA ALA A 56 2.60 59.91 26.61
C ALA A 56 1.70 60.54 25.53
N LEU A 57 1.32 59.80 24.48
CA LEU A 57 0.43 60.29 23.41
C LEU A 57 -1.00 60.56 23.89
N ALA A 58 -1.41 60.01 25.04
CA ALA A 58 -2.73 60.25 25.61
C ALA A 58 -2.85 61.61 26.31
N LEU A 59 -1.72 62.25 26.63
CA LEU A 59 -1.68 63.52 27.35
C LEU A 59 -2.14 64.68 26.47
N ASP A 60 -2.75 65.69 27.12
CA ASP A 60 -3.09 66.93 26.45
C ASP A 60 -1.84 67.82 26.31
N MET A 61 -1.26 67.79 25.11
CA MET A 61 -0.06 68.57 24.78
C MET A 61 -0.29 70.09 24.77
N SER A 62 -1.54 70.55 24.81
CA SER A 62 -1.88 71.98 24.84
C SER A 62 -1.94 72.56 26.26
N SER A 63 -1.88 71.72 27.29
CA SER A 63 -1.99 72.12 28.69
C SER A 63 -0.72 71.75 29.49
N PRO A 64 0.22 72.69 29.71
CA PRO A 64 1.46 72.44 30.45
C PRO A 64 1.26 71.93 31.88
N GLN A 65 0.11 72.21 32.50
CA GLN A 65 -0.22 71.71 33.85
C GLN A 65 -0.32 70.18 33.89
N THR A 66 -0.68 69.54 32.78
CA THR A 66 -0.77 68.08 32.67
C THR A 66 0.58 67.41 32.91
N PHE A 67 1.71 68.05 32.54
CA PHE A 67 3.04 67.48 32.74
C PHE A 67 3.49 67.48 34.21
N HIS A 68 2.79 68.23 35.06
CA HIS A 68 3.01 68.31 36.50
C HIS A 68 1.96 67.54 37.30
N SER A 69 1.17 66.65 36.67
CA SER A 69 0.29 65.73 37.39
C SER A 69 1.06 64.46 37.84
N PRO A 70 0.58 63.78 38.89
CA PRO A 70 1.13 62.49 39.31
C PRO A 70 1.01 61.41 38.22
N ILE A 71 2.09 60.64 38.02
CA ILE A 71 2.17 59.56 37.02
C ILE A 71 1.09 58.50 37.22
N ALA A 72 0.63 58.29 38.45
CA ALA A 72 -0.43 57.33 38.76
C ALA A 72 -1.77 57.61 38.04
N GLN A 73 -2.02 58.86 37.63
CA GLN A 73 -3.23 59.24 36.89
C GLN A 73 -3.16 58.87 35.40
N HIS A 74 -1.95 58.59 34.89
CA HIS A 74 -1.68 58.44 33.45
C HIS A 74 -0.93 57.14 33.11
N MET A 75 -0.60 56.31 34.11
CA MET A 75 -0.02 54.99 33.91
C MET A 75 -1.06 53.98 33.42
N THR A 76 -0.60 52.99 32.64
CA THR A 76 -1.37 51.79 32.36
C THR A 76 -1.35 50.86 33.58
N SER A 77 -2.54 50.48 34.06
CA SER A 77 -2.74 49.57 35.20
C SER A 77 -3.96 48.65 34.97
N PRO A 78 -3.87 47.36 35.29
CA PRO A 78 -2.69 46.63 35.77
C PRO A 78 -1.65 46.41 34.65
N VAL A 79 -0.37 46.22 35.02
CA VAL A 79 0.70 45.90 34.06
C VAL A 79 0.48 44.50 33.49
N LYS A 80 0.52 44.36 32.17
CA LYS A 80 0.39 43.05 31.54
C LYS A 80 1.63 42.20 31.80
N THR A 81 1.42 40.91 32.09
CA THR A 81 2.50 40.00 32.50
C THR A 81 2.71 38.87 31.51
N ILE A 82 3.96 38.40 31.41
CA ILE A 82 4.35 37.19 30.66
C ILE A 82 5.19 36.26 31.53
N HIS A 83 5.04 34.95 31.36
CA HIS A 83 5.78 34.00 32.16
C HIS A 83 7.23 33.87 31.66
N VAL A 84 8.21 33.77 32.55
CA VAL A 84 9.64 33.68 32.17
C VAL A 84 9.97 32.45 31.33
N LYS A 85 9.22 31.36 31.47
CA LYS A 85 9.39 30.12 30.66
C LYS A 85 8.69 30.17 29.30
N THR A 86 7.93 31.23 28.99
CA THR A 86 7.28 31.37 27.68
C THR A 86 8.34 31.41 26.58
N GLY A 87 8.12 30.68 25.48
CA GLY A 87 8.99 30.70 24.31
C GLY A 87 8.92 32.04 23.59
N VAL A 88 10.02 32.47 22.97
CA VAL A 88 10.09 33.75 22.23
C VAL A 88 9.09 33.78 21.06
N GLY A 89 8.78 32.63 20.44
CA GLY A 89 7.72 32.52 19.43
C GLY A 89 6.31 32.81 19.98
N GLU A 90 5.98 32.28 21.16
CA GLU A 90 4.69 32.53 21.82
C GLU A 90 4.60 33.98 22.35
N ALA A 91 5.70 34.53 22.87
CA ALA A 91 5.76 35.91 23.32
C ALA A 91 5.47 36.90 22.17
N ALA A 92 5.97 36.63 20.97
CA ALA A 92 5.70 37.42 19.77
C ALA A 92 4.19 37.51 19.48
N LEU A 93 3.48 36.39 19.57
CA LEU A 93 2.03 36.32 19.36
C LEU A 93 1.29 37.19 20.38
N ARG A 94 1.66 37.08 21.67
CA ARG A 94 1.05 37.85 22.75
C ARG A 94 1.26 39.35 22.60
N PHE A 95 2.46 39.80 22.22
CA PHE A 95 2.72 41.23 21.97
C PHE A 95 1.77 41.81 20.92
N ARG A 96 1.48 41.05 19.85
CA ARG A 96 0.57 41.46 18.78
C ARG A 96 -0.89 41.45 19.22
N GLU A 97 -1.36 40.36 19.81
CA GLU A 97 -2.76 40.20 20.24
C GLU A 97 -3.14 41.23 21.30
N GLU A 98 -2.25 41.44 22.25
CA GLU A 98 -2.48 42.32 23.38
C GLU A 98 -2.14 43.79 23.08
N LYS A 99 -1.57 44.07 21.90
CA LYS A 99 -1.17 45.40 21.40
C LYS A 99 -0.36 46.20 22.42
N VAL A 100 0.57 45.53 23.09
CA VAL A 100 1.51 46.15 24.04
C VAL A 100 2.93 46.09 23.49
N ARG A 101 3.81 46.93 24.03
CA ARG A 101 5.23 46.96 23.67
C ARG A 101 6.12 46.37 24.76
N HIS A 102 5.56 46.20 25.95
CA HIS A 102 6.24 45.75 27.15
C HIS A 102 5.38 44.74 27.90
N PHE A 103 6.01 43.67 28.36
CA PHE A 103 5.43 42.79 29.38
C PHE A 103 6.31 42.78 30.62
N LEU A 104 5.68 42.74 31.78
CA LEU A 104 6.35 42.40 33.03
C LEU A 104 6.56 40.89 33.10
N ALA A 105 7.81 40.45 33.10
CA ALA A 105 8.15 39.03 33.17
C ALA A 105 8.01 38.53 34.62
N VAL A 106 7.24 37.45 34.83
CA VAL A 106 6.95 36.88 36.15
C VAL A 106 7.31 35.39 36.21
N ASP A 107 7.72 34.93 37.39
CA ASP A 107 7.97 33.51 37.67
C ASP A 107 6.71 32.76 38.14
N ASP A 108 6.86 31.47 38.45
CA ASP A 108 5.75 30.60 38.89
C ASP A 108 5.08 31.11 40.20
N ASN A 109 5.76 31.98 40.97
CA ASN A 109 5.25 32.58 42.21
C ASN A 109 4.66 33.99 42.01
N GLY A 110 4.60 34.48 40.77
CA GLY A 110 4.13 35.83 40.46
C GLY A 110 5.13 36.94 40.81
N VAL A 111 6.37 36.60 41.14
CA VAL A 111 7.43 37.58 41.41
C VAL A 111 7.97 38.10 40.09
N HIS A 112 7.99 39.42 39.92
CA HIS A 112 8.55 40.03 38.71
C HIS A 112 10.08 39.82 38.66
N LYS A 113 10.59 39.46 37.49
CA LYS A 113 12.02 39.24 37.22
C LYS A 113 12.63 40.31 36.32
N GLY A 114 11.79 41.08 35.63
CA GLY A 114 12.25 42.12 34.72
C GLY A 114 11.16 42.52 33.73
N ILE A 115 11.55 43.29 32.73
CA ILE A 115 10.70 43.66 31.60
C ILE A 115 11.23 43.02 30.33
N VAL A 116 10.33 42.59 29.45
CA VAL A 116 10.68 42.20 28.09
C VAL A 116 9.94 43.11 27.13
N THR A 117 10.64 43.56 26.10
CA THR A 117 10.08 44.41 25.05
C THR A 117 9.89 43.63 23.75
N GLN A 118 9.04 44.16 22.89
CA GLN A 118 8.89 43.65 21.52
C GLN A 118 10.23 43.64 20.77
N THR A 119 11.10 44.62 21.01
CA THR A 119 12.44 44.69 20.42
C THR A 119 13.32 43.51 20.87
N ASP A 120 13.29 43.15 22.15
CA ASP A 120 14.07 42.02 22.68
C ASP A 120 13.65 40.70 22.00
N VAL A 121 12.35 40.50 21.80
CA VAL A 121 11.82 39.34 21.07
C VAL A 121 12.34 39.29 19.63
N VAL A 122 12.28 40.41 18.87
CA VAL A 122 12.77 40.42 17.47
C VAL A 122 14.29 40.23 17.38
N ILE A 123 15.05 40.72 18.37
CA ILE A 123 16.51 40.54 18.40
C ILE A 123 16.86 39.08 18.68
N SER A 124 16.22 38.47 19.67
CA SER A 124 16.58 37.14 20.15
C SER A 124 15.92 36.00 19.37
N GLN A 125 14.98 36.31 18.48
CA GLN A 125 14.51 35.38 17.47
C GLN A 125 15.66 35.04 16.50
N GLY A 126 16.24 33.84 16.63
CA GLY A 126 17.29 33.29 15.75
C GLY A 126 16.79 32.96 14.33
N ILE A 127 16.31 33.98 13.61
CA ILE A 127 15.51 33.87 12.39
C ILE A 127 16.28 34.43 11.19
N GLU A 128 17.61 34.43 11.27
CA GLU A 128 18.52 34.85 10.19
C GLU A 128 18.20 34.18 8.84
N TYR A 129 17.68 32.93 8.87
CA TYR A 129 17.37 32.17 7.66
C TYR A 129 16.07 32.57 6.95
N TYR A 130 15.07 33.10 7.65
CA TYR A 130 13.75 33.39 7.07
C TYR A 130 13.62 34.85 6.62
N ILE A 131 14.23 35.78 7.36
CA ILE A 131 14.20 37.21 7.07
C ILE A 131 15.11 37.55 5.86
N SER A 132 16.05 36.66 5.51
CA SER A 132 16.99 36.87 4.40
C SER A 132 16.36 36.77 3.00
N LEU A 133 15.20 36.12 2.85
CA LEU A 133 14.61 35.80 1.54
C LEU A 133 13.43 36.71 1.14
N ARG A 134 12.97 37.63 2.00
CA ARG A 134 11.86 38.54 1.70
C ARG A 134 12.32 39.98 1.63
N GLU A 135 11.69 40.74 0.73
CA GLU A 135 11.93 42.16 0.54
C GLU A 135 11.13 43.02 1.52
N VAL A 136 11.65 44.21 1.82
CA VAL A 136 11.01 45.23 2.66
C VAL A 136 9.63 45.64 2.14
N THR A 137 9.42 45.62 0.82
CA THR A 137 8.11 45.87 0.18
C THR A 137 7.02 44.92 0.64
N SER A 138 7.35 43.67 0.98
CA SER A 138 6.37 42.64 1.35
C SER A 138 5.66 42.91 2.68
N VAL A 139 6.20 43.83 3.50
CA VAL A 139 5.64 44.20 4.81
C VAL A 139 5.12 45.64 4.86
N LEU A 140 5.15 46.38 3.74
CA LEU A 140 4.59 47.73 3.61
C LEU A 140 3.05 47.72 3.61
N ASN A 141 2.46 47.44 4.76
CA ASN A 141 1.01 47.26 4.90
C ASN A 141 0.27 48.51 5.37
N ARG A 142 0.99 49.58 5.75
CA ARG A 142 0.42 50.80 6.33
C ARG A 142 0.85 52.05 5.58
N ARG A 143 -0.09 52.97 5.36
CA ARG A 143 0.21 54.32 4.90
C ARG A 143 0.48 55.20 6.12
N TYR A 144 1.68 55.75 6.19
CA TYR A 144 2.02 56.74 7.20
C TYR A 144 1.69 58.14 6.67
N PRO A 145 1.00 58.98 7.44
CA PRO A 145 0.74 60.34 7.05
C PRO A 145 2.08 61.10 6.98
N ILE A 146 2.25 61.85 5.90
CA ILE A 146 3.32 62.83 5.74
C ILE A 146 2.71 64.18 6.07
N ILE A 147 3.28 64.87 7.06
CA ILE A 147 2.84 66.22 7.45
C ILE A 147 3.95 67.25 7.18
N PRO A 148 3.62 68.52 6.93
CA PRO A 148 4.62 69.58 6.82
C PRO A 148 5.40 69.77 8.13
N ASP A 149 6.68 70.10 8.05
CA ASP A 149 7.53 70.45 9.18
C ASP A 149 6.97 71.58 10.06
N THR A 150 6.30 72.55 9.43
CA THR A 150 5.62 73.67 10.11
C THR A 150 4.34 73.30 10.86
N ALA A 151 3.87 72.05 10.79
CA ALA A 151 2.62 71.64 11.43
C ALA A 151 2.70 71.76 12.98
N PRO A 152 1.59 72.08 13.66
CA PRO A 152 1.55 72.08 15.12
C PRO A 152 1.78 70.68 15.70
N LEU A 153 2.60 70.58 16.75
CA LEU A 153 2.92 69.29 17.38
C LEU A 153 1.68 68.55 17.93
N GLY A 154 0.69 69.30 18.43
CA GLY A 154 -0.58 68.72 18.89
C GLY A 154 -1.38 68.04 17.78
N GLU A 155 -1.25 68.50 16.54
CA GLU A 155 -1.85 67.85 15.38
C GLU A 155 -1.15 66.52 15.06
N ALA A 156 0.18 66.51 15.10
CA ALA A 156 0.97 65.29 14.91
C ALA A 156 0.67 64.24 15.99
N VAL A 157 0.66 64.62 17.27
CA VAL A 157 0.33 63.71 18.39
C VAL A 157 -1.11 63.18 18.24
N LYS A 158 -2.05 64.04 17.82
CA LYS A 158 -3.43 63.61 17.54
C LYS A 158 -3.49 62.60 16.41
N ASN A 159 -2.74 62.80 15.32
CA ASN A 159 -2.65 61.88 14.19
C ASN A 159 -2.00 60.55 14.58
N MET A 160 -0.97 60.57 15.44
CA MET A 160 -0.38 59.35 16.01
C MET A 160 -1.43 58.56 16.80
N ARG A 161 -2.17 59.25 17.67
CA ARG A 161 -3.20 58.63 18.52
C ARG A 161 -4.38 58.07 17.71
N THR A 162 -4.95 58.85 16.78
CA THR A 162 -6.10 58.40 15.97
C THR A 162 -5.71 57.28 15.00
N GLY A 163 -4.51 57.32 14.45
CA GLY A 163 -3.99 56.30 13.53
C GLY A 163 -3.38 55.08 14.22
N GLN A 164 -3.26 55.07 15.55
CA GLN A 164 -2.49 54.06 16.31
C GLN A 164 -1.06 53.90 15.75
N LEU A 165 -0.43 55.03 15.44
CA LEU A 165 0.91 55.12 14.87
C LEU A 165 1.91 55.48 15.96
N ASP A 166 3.10 54.92 15.84
CA ASP A 166 4.22 55.16 16.74
C ASP A 166 5.27 56.13 16.16
N ALA A 167 5.07 56.54 14.91
CA ALA A 167 5.80 57.60 14.27
C ALA A 167 4.97 58.31 13.20
N ILE A 168 5.37 59.53 12.87
CA ILE A 168 4.88 60.32 11.74
C ILE A 168 6.07 60.78 10.90
N ILE A 169 5.88 60.80 9.58
CA ILE A 169 6.85 61.35 8.64
C ILE A 169 6.59 62.85 8.50
N THR A 170 7.65 63.64 8.57
CA THR A 170 7.59 65.07 8.28
C THR A 170 8.34 65.39 7.00
N GLU A 171 7.78 66.22 6.14
CA GLU A 171 8.43 66.75 4.93
C GLU A 171 8.87 68.20 5.18
N TYR A 172 10.14 68.48 4.93
CA TYR A 172 10.72 69.82 5.06
C TYR A 172 10.63 70.58 3.73
N SER A 173 10.72 71.90 3.78
CA SER A 173 10.64 72.78 2.60
C SER A 173 11.69 72.48 1.51
N ASP A 174 12.77 71.79 1.85
CA ASP A 174 13.82 71.35 0.91
C ASP A 174 13.56 69.97 0.28
N GLY A 175 12.38 69.38 0.50
CA GLY A 175 11.95 68.08 -0.05
C GLY A 175 12.55 66.87 0.67
N SER A 176 13.27 67.06 1.78
CA SER A 176 13.76 65.95 2.59
C SER A 176 12.76 65.55 3.67
N TYR A 177 12.92 64.32 4.16
CA TYR A 177 12.05 63.75 5.18
C TYR A 177 12.74 63.66 6.54
N GLY A 178 11.96 63.86 7.59
CA GLY A 178 12.30 63.52 8.98
C GLY A 178 11.23 62.61 9.59
N ILE A 179 11.45 62.24 10.85
CA ILE A 179 10.55 61.38 11.59
C ILE A 179 10.34 61.91 13.01
N LEU A 180 9.08 61.99 13.40
CA LEU A 180 8.66 62.26 14.78
C LEU A 180 8.17 60.94 15.39
N THR A 181 8.74 60.55 16.53
CA THR A 181 8.40 59.31 17.24
C THR A 181 7.79 59.59 18.61
N GLU A 182 7.23 58.56 19.25
CA GLU A 182 6.73 58.66 20.64
C GLU A 182 7.82 59.14 21.62
N ARG A 183 9.09 58.77 21.37
CA ARG A 183 10.23 59.20 22.20
C ARG A 183 10.44 60.70 22.17
N ASP A 184 10.19 61.32 21.01
CA ASP A 184 10.33 62.76 20.86
C ASP A 184 9.23 63.49 21.63
N VAL A 185 8.03 62.91 21.72
CA VAL A 185 6.95 63.40 22.58
C VAL A 185 7.32 63.30 24.07
N VAL A 186 7.94 62.20 24.50
CA VAL A 186 8.47 62.09 25.88
C VAL A 186 9.53 63.15 26.16
N ARG A 187 10.40 63.43 25.18
CA ARG A 187 11.40 64.49 25.29
C ARG A 187 10.77 65.87 25.48
N LEU A 188 9.65 66.15 24.82
CA LEU A 188 8.88 67.37 25.06
C LEU A 188 8.42 67.46 26.51
N ILE A 189 7.84 66.39 27.05
CA ILE A 189 7.31 66.34 28.43
C ILE A 189 8.42 66.57 29.47
N SER A 190 9.66 66.15 29.16
CA SER A 190 10.82 66.34 30.03
C SER A 190 11.38 67.76 30.06
N GLY A 191 10.98 68.65 29.15
CA GLY A 191 11.60 69.96 28.96
C GLY A 191 10.61 71.13 28.99
N ASP A 192 11.05 72.27 29.54
CA ASP A 192 10.24 73.49 29.70
C ASP A 192 10.26 74.39 28.45
N LYS A 193 10.50 73.82 27.26
CA LYS A 193 10.72 74.60 26.03
C LYS A 193 9.39 75.05 25.40
N PRO A 194 9.28 76.34 24.97
CA PRO A 194 8.12 76.81 24.23
C PRO A 194 8.01 76.10 22.87
N LEU A 195 6.80 75.63 22.55
CA LEU A 195 6.46 74.93 21.32
C LEU A 195 6.83 75.75 20.07
N ALA A 196 7.39 75.10 19.04
CA ALA A 196 7.62 75.75 17.75
C ALA A 196 6.97 74.97 16.59
N SER A 197 7.32 73.72 16.31
CA SER A 197 6.67 72.92 15.24
C SER A 197 7.05 71.44 15.32
N VAL A 198 6.44 70.59 14.49
CA VAL A 198 6.86 69.18 14.31
C VAL A 198 8.32 69.10 13.85
N GLY A 199 8.72 69.99 12.94
CA GLY A 199 10.06 70.02 12.36
C GLY A 199 11.18 70.29 13.35
N ASP A 200 10.91 71.04 14.42
CA ASP A 200 11.89 71.37 15.47
C ASP A 200 12.21 70.18 16.39
N LEU A 201 11.28 69.22 16.45
CA LEU A 201 11.36 68.07 17.34
C LEU A 201 11.69 66.77 16.58
N ALA A 202 11.29 66.66 15.32
CA ALA A 202 11.55 65.51 14.47
C ALA A 202 13.04 65.28 14.22
N SER A 203 13.45 64.01 14.19
CA SER A 203 14.80 63.60 13.84
C SER A 203 15.00 63.66 12.32
N ARG A 204 16.15 64.20 11.87
CA ARG A 204 16.50 64.37 10.45
C ARG A 204 17.99 64.02 10.21
N PRO A 205 18.35 63.35 9.09
CA PRO A 205 17.48 62.83 8.04
C PRO A 205 16.74 61.54 8.44
N LEU A 206 15.58 61.28 7.82
CA LEU A 206 14.93 59.97 7.88
C LEU A 206 15.87 58.92 7.29
N ILE A 207 16.21 57.90 8.07
CA ILE A 207 17.04 56.78 7.62
C ILE A 207 16.17 55.87 6.77
N CYS A 208 16.56 55.66 5.51
CA CYS A 208 15.82 54.86 4.55
C CYS A 208 16.55 53.59 4.14
N VAL A 209 15.78 52.61 3.69
CA VAL A 209 16.24 51.37 3.06
C VAL A 209 15.59 51.24 1.68
N PRO A 210 16.28 50.72 0.65
CA PRO A 210 15.68 50.44 -0.65
C PRO A 210 14.51 49.45 -0.56
N SER A 211 13.51 49.61 -1.44
CA SER A 211 12.31 48.76 -1.47
C SER A 211 12.60 47.28 -1.74
N ASP A 212 13.65 47.00 -2.52
CA ASP A 212 14.14 45.68 -2.89
C ASP A 212 15.14 45.09 -1.87
N ALA A 213 15.48 45.82 -0.81
CA ALA A 213 16.34 45.31 0.22
C ALA A 213 15.67 44.17 0.99
N SER A 214 16.46 43.24 1.52
CA SER A 214 15.93 42.18 2.37
C SER A 214 15.48 42.72 3.73
N LEU A 215 14.47 42.08 4.32
CA LEU A 215 14.07 42.35 5.69
C LEU A 215 15.24 42.15 6.68
N TYR A 216 16.21 41.29 6.34
CA TYR A 216 17.39 41.03 7.15
C TYR A 216 18.30 42.26 7.18
N HIS A 217 18.47 42.90 6.02
CA HIS A 217 19.18 44.16 5.94
C HIS A 217 18.47 45.27 6.73
N ALA A 218 17.14 45.37 6.65
CA ALA A 218 16.37 46.29 7.47
C ALA A 218 16.54 46.03 8.98
N ARG A 219 16.51 44.76 9.41
CA ARG A 219 16.81 44.36 10.80
C ARG A 219 18.19 44.84 11.24
N ASN A 220 19.22 44.60 10.44
CA ASN A 220 20.58 45.00 10.79
C ASN A 220 20.71 46.52 10.89
N LEU A 221 20.05 47.27 10.00
CA LEU A 221 20.00 48.73 10.07
C LEU A 221 19.30 49.22 11.34
N PHE A 222 18.20 48.59 11.77
CA PHE A 222 17.58 48.93 13.07
C PHE A 222 18.57 48.79 14.23
N LEU A 223 19.34 47.69 14.25
CA LEU A 223 20.29 47.39 15.32
C LEU A 223 21.51 48.33 15.29
N GLU A 224 22.10 48.52 14.11
CA GLU A 224 23.29 49.35 13.93
C GLU A 224 23.01 50.82 14.23
N LYS A 225 21.86 51.34 13.78
CA LYS A 225 21.49 52.74 13.94
C LYS A 225 20.72 53.01 15.23
N HIS A 226 20.44 51.98 16.04
CA HIS A 226 19.66 52.07 17.28
C HIS A 226 18.29 52.77 17.09
N ILE A 227 17.62 52.47 15.99
CA ILE A 227 16.30 53.01 15.61
C ILE A 227 15.29 51.89 15.49
N ARG A 228 14.00 52.25 15.48
CA ARG A 228 12.87 51.31 15.36
C ARG A 228 12.01 51.53 14.12
N HIS A 229 12.36 52.54 13.32
CA HIS A 229 11.61 52.99 12.14
C HIS A 229 12.57 53.27 10.99
N LEU A 230 12.30 52.68 9.83
CA LEU A 230 13.06 52.90 8.60
C LEU A 230 12.11 53.38 7.51
N GLY A 231 12.49 54.45 6.83
CA GLY A 231 11.86 54.83 5.56
C GLY A 231 12.12 53.79 4.49
N VAL A 232 11.17 53.59 3.59
CA VAL A 232 11.37 52.71 2.43
C VAL A 232 11.39 53.56 1.18
N SER A 233 12.51 53.57 0.48
CA SER A 233 12.68 54.34 -0.76
C SER A 233 12.42 53.46 -1.98
N GLY A 234 11.60 53.97 -2.91
CA GLY A 234 11.41 53.36 -4.22
C GLY A 234 12.61 53.57 -5.12
N SER A 235 12.60 52.90 -6.28
CA SER A 235 13.64 53.02 -7.30
C SER A 235 13.75 54.43 -7.91
N ASP A 236 12.69 55.23 -7.80
CA ASP A 236 12.65 56.64 -8.21
C ASP A 236 13.13 57.61 -7.11
N GLY A 237 13.61 57.09 -5.97
CA GLY A 237 14.07 57.87 -4.82
C GLY A 237 12.96 58.44 -3.95
N LYS A 238 11.68 58.19 -4.27
CA LYS A 238 10.55 58.64 -3.44
C LYS A 238 10.34 57.74 -2.23
N LEU A 239 9.82 58.32 -1.17
CA LEU A 239 9.44 57.59 0.03
C LEU A 239 8.12 56.83 -0.22
N LEU A 240 8.16 55.51 -0.11
CA LEU A 240 7.02 54.62 -0.27
C LEU A 240 6.28 54.39 1.06
N GLY A 241 6.99 54.44 2.19
CA GLY A 241 6.40 54.22 3.52
C GLY A 241 7.43 54.05 4.62
N LEU A 242 6.99 53.53 5.77
CA LEU A 242 7.85 53.14 6.89
C LEU A 242 7.71 51.64 7.17
N VAL A 243 8.81 51.03 7.61
CA VAL A 243 8.84 49.70 8.22
C VAL A 243 9.30 49.81 9.66
N THR A 244 8.68 49.01 10.52
CA THR A 244 8.96 48.94 11.97
C THR A 244 9.36 47.54 12.40
N PHE A 245 9.84 47.41 13.64
CA PHE A 245 10.01 46.09 14.27
C PHE A 245 8.71 45.28 14.35
N ALA A 246 7.55 45.93 14.48
CA ALA A 246 6.27 45.24 14.52
C ALA A 246 5.92 44.60 13.18
N ASP A 247 6.27 45.26 12.08
CA ASP A 247 6.08 44.74 10.73
C ASP A 247 7.00 43.54 10.45
N LEU A 248 8.25 43.59 10.93
CA LEU A 248 9.17 42.44 10.89
C LEU A 248 8.58 41.25 11.67
N LEU A 249 8.10 41.47 12.90
CA LEU A 249 7.53 40.42 13.73
C LEU A 249 6.30 39.75 13.10
N ALA A 250 5.41 40.55 12.49
CA ALA A 250 4.22 40.04 11.84
C ALA A 250 4.52 39.14 10.62
N SER A 251 5.60 39.44 9.88
CA SER A 251 6.00 38.65 8.71
C SER A 251 6.53 37.26 9.07
N ILE A 252 7.25 37.15 10.19
CA ILE A 252 7.91 35.93 10.65
C ILE A 252 6.90 34.87 11.07
N GLU A 253 5.82 35.28 11.73
CA GLU A 253 4.78 34.38 12.24
C GLU A 253 3.98 33.70 11.13
N HIS A 254 3.71 34.44 10.04
CA HIS A 254 2.99 33.90 8.89
C HIS A 254 3.70 32.69 8.30
N ASP A 255 5.02 32.76 8.17
CA ASP A 255 5.80 31.72 7.50
C ASP A 255 5.94 30.46 8.37
N TYR A 256 6.07 30.63 9.70
CA TYR A 256 6.10 29.50 10.64
C TYR A 256 4.78 28.70 10.65
N VAL A 257 3.64 29.39 10.66
CA VAL A 257 2.31 28.75 10.66
C VAL A 257 2.06 27.99 9.35
N GLN A 258 2.49 28.53 8.22
CA GLN A 258 2.33 27.84 6.92
C GLN A 258 3.17 26.56 6.85
N GLN A 259 4.43 26.60 7.29
CA GLN A 259 5.30 25.43 7.30
C GLN A 259 4.74 24.29 8.18
N LEU A 260 4.22 24.62 9.36
CA LEU A 260 3.58 23.65 10.25
C LEU A 260 2.39 22.95 9.58
N ARG A 261 1.54 23.72 8.87
CA ARG A 261 0.38 23.16 8.15
C ARG A 261 0.81 22.21 7.04
N GLU A 262 1.87 22.54 6.31
CA GLU A 262 2.37 21.72 5.22
C GLU A 262 2.96 20.39 5.74
N THR A 263 3.78 20.44 6.79
CA THR A 263 4.33 19.23 7.44
C THR A 263 3.23 18.34 8.04
N LEU A 264 2.21 18.92 8.65
CA LEU A 264 1.07 18.15 9.18
C LEU A 264 0.33 17.42 8.06
N LYS A 265 0.09 18.10 6.93
CA LYS A 265 -0.60 17.53 5.77
C LYS A 265 0.19 16.37 5.16
N GLU A 266 1.52 16.49 5.04
CA GLU A 266 2.38 15.41 4.56
C GLU A 266 2.34 14.18 5.47
N ARG A 267 2.33 14.40 6.78
CA ARG A 267 2.30 13.33 7.77
C ARG A 267 0.95 12.61 7.79
N GLU A 268 -0.16 13.36 7.71
CA GLU A 268 -1.50 12.78 7.56
C GLU A 268 -1.62 11.95 6.28
N HIS A 269 -1.10 12.45 5.16
CA HIS A 269 -1.11 11.71 3.90
C HIS A 269 -0.31 10.41 3.98
N SER A 270 0.89 10.45 4.57
CA SER A 270 1.74 9.28 4.75
C SER A 270 1.08 8.22 5.66
N LEU A 271 0.42 8.67 6.73
CA LEU A 271 -0.34 7.79 7.63
C LEU A 271 -1.52 7.13 6.90
N ALA A 272 -2.26 7.89 6.10
CA ALA A 272 -3.39 7.38 5.33
C ALA A 272 -2.96 6.30 4.32
N ILE A 273 -1.85 6.53 3.59
CA ILE A 273 -1.28 5.54 2.67
C ILE A 273 -0.86 4.27 3.42
N SER A 274 -0.15 4.41 4.55
CA SER A 274 0.29 3.27 5.36
C SER A 274 -0.89 2.43 5.85
N GLN A 275 -1.95 3.06 6.36
CA GLN A 275 -3.17 2.39 6.78
C GLN A 275 -3.88 1.69 5.61
N GLN A 276 -3.91 2.32 4.43
CA GLN A 276 -4.49 1.72 3.24
C GLN A 276 -3.71 0.47 2.80
N HIS A 277 -2.38 0.53 2.81
CA HIS A 277 -1.52 -0.63 2.50
C HIS A 277 -1.73 -1.77 3.49
N GLN A 278 -1.81 -1.49 4.79
CA GLN A 278 -2.10 -2.50 5.81
C GLN A 278 -3.46 -3.17 5.58
N ARG A 279 -4.51 -2.37 5.29
CA ARG A 279 -5.85 -2.92 4.99
C ARG A 279 -5.87 -3.77 3.73
N LEU A 280 -5.18 -3.34 2.67
CA LEU A 280 -5.07 -4.11 1.43
C LEU A 280 -4.34 -5.44 1.67
N ALA A 281 -3.22 -5.42 2.39
CA ALA A 281 -2.47 -6.63 2.72
C ALA A 281 -3.31 -7.62 3.54
N ALA A 282 -4.03 -7.14 4.57
CA ALA A 282 -4.94 -7.97 5.35
C ALA A 282 -6.06 -8.57 4.50
N LYS A 283 -6.65 -7.79 3.59
CA LYS A 283 -7.70 -8.26 2.69
C LYS A 283 -7.19 -9.31 1.70
N VAL A 284 -5.98 -9.13 1.14
CA VAL A 284 -5.35 -10.15 0.29
C VAL A 284 -5.13 -11.44 1.08
N PHE A 285 -4.61 -11.35 2.31
CA PHE A 285 -4.43 -12.51 3.18
C PHE A 285 -5.75 -13.27 3.42
N GLU A 286 -6.85 -12.56 3.67
CA GLU A 286 -8.17 -13.16 3.93
C GLU A 286 -8.90 -13.69 2.68
N SER A 287 -8.70 -13.05 1.52
CA SER A 287 -9.51 -13.29 0.30
C SER A 287 -8.92 -14.30 -0.69
N THR A 288 -7.69 -14.77 -0.47
CA THR A 288 -7.04 -15.75 -1.35
C THR A 288 -7.61 -17.15 -1.15
N PHE A 289 -7.83 -17.89 -2.25
CA PHE A 289 -8.31 -19.29 -2.22
C PHE A 289 -7.22 -20.31 -1.85
N GLU A 290 -5.95 -19.90 -1.88
CA GLU A 290 -4.82 -20.69 -1.40
C GLU A 290 -4.68 -20.58 0.12
N GLY A 291 -4.35 -21.70 0.77
CA GLY A 291 -4.07 -21.72 2.19
C GLY A 291 -2.75 -21.02 2.48
N ILE A 292 -2.76 -20.07 3.40
CA ILE A 292 -1.57 -19.36 3.87
C ILE A 292 -1.35 -19.73 5.35
N MET A 293 -0.11 -20.08 5.66
CA MET A 293 0.37 -20.40 7.00
C MET A 293 1.68 -19.66 7.26
N ILE A 294 1.76 -18.96 8.39
CA ILE A 294 2.96 -18.24 8.82
C ILE A 294 3.45 -18.90 10.11
N THR A 295 4.74 -19.22 10.13
CA THR A 295 5.43 -19.78 11.30
C THR A 295 6.58 -18.88 11.71
N ASN A 296 6.97 -18.94 12.98
CA ASN A 296 8.20 -18.30 13.45
C ASN A 296 9.46 -19.11 13.05
N ALA A 297 10.64 -18.61 13.44
CA ALA A 297 11.92 -19.27 13.18
C ALA A 297 12.03 -20.71 13.71
N ASP A 298 11.27 -21.06 14.75
CA ASP A 298 11.23 -22.41 15.35
C ASP A 298 10.16 -23.32 14.70
N ASN A 299 9.58 -22.92 13.57
CA ASN A 299 8.49 -23.61 12.86
C ASN A 299 7.19 -23.76 13.67
N VAL A 300 6.93 -22.84 14.62
CA VAL A 300 5.65 -22.78 15.33
C VAL A 300 4.70 -21.87 14.56
N ILE A 301 3.49 -22.35 14.28
CA ILE A 301 2.44 -21.62 13.55
C ILE A 301 1.96 -20.45 14.40
N GLU A 302 2.06 -19.25 13.85
CA GLU A 302 1.58 -18.02 14.48
C GLU A 302 0.29 -17.52 13.86
N SER A 303 0.09 -17.77 12.55
CA SER A 303 -1.09 -17.30 11.83
C SER A 303 -1.44 -18.22 10.66
N VAL A 304 -2.74 -18.32 10.36
CA VAL A 304 -3.29 -18.99 9.19
C VAL A 304 -4.44 -18.17 8.62
N ASN A 305 -4.65 -18.21 7.31
CA ASN A 305 -5.76 -17.52 6.66
C ASN A 305 -7.06 -18.37 6.64
N PRO A 306 -8.22 -17.81 6.25
CA PRO A 306 -9.47 -18.57 6.15
C PRO A 306 -9.41 -19.76 5.17
N ALA A 307 -8.68 -19.63 4.06
CA ALA A 307 -8.54 -20.72 3.09
C ALA A 307 -7.77 -21.93 3.65
N PHE A 308 -6.78 -21.72 4.53
CA PHE A 308 -6.15 -22.80 5.29
C PHE A 308 -7.19 -23.66 6.01
N THR A 309 -8.14 -23.00 6.67
CA THR A 309 -9.20 -23.68 7.43
C THR A 309 -10.14 -24.44 6.49
N GLN A 310 -10.51 -23.84 5.35
CA GLN A 310 -11.38 -24.47 4.36
C GLN A 310 -10.72 -25.72 3.74
N ILE A 311 -9.43 -25.66 3.43
CA ILE A 311 -8.69 -26.78 2.82
C ILE A 311 -8.40 -27.87 3.84
N THR A 312 -7.84 -27.53 5.00
CA THR A 312 -7.35 -28.54 5.96
C THR A 312 -8.44 -29.04 6.91
N GLY A 313 -9.51 -28.27 7.09
CA GLY A 313 -10.57 -28.52 8.08
C GLY A 313 -10.18 -28.17 9.51
N PHE A 314 -8.95 -27.71 9.77
CA PHE A 314 -8.51 -27.25 11.09
C PHE A 314 -8.80 -25.77 11.28
N LEU A 315 -9.38 -25.42 12.43
CA LEU A 315 -9.62 -24.03 12.80
C LEU A 315 -8.33 -23.36 13.26
N ALA A 316 -8.20 -22.04 13.05
CA ALA A 316 -7.00 -21.28 13.42
C ALA A 316 -6.56 -21.51 14.89
N HIS A 317 -7.48 -21.48 15.84
CA HIS A 317 -7.17 -21.70 17.26
C HIS A 317 -6.72 -23.14 17.59
N GLU A 318 -6.97 -24.12 16.71
CA GLU A 318 -6.51 -25.50 16.90
C GLU A 318 -5.06 -25.69 16.44
N VAL A 319 -4.54 -24.81 15.57
CA VAL A 319 -3.23 -24.94 14.94
C VAL A 319 -2.22 -23.88 15.37
N ILE A 320 -2.67 -22.68 15.78
CA ILE A 320 -1.79 -21.64 16.33
C ILE A 320 -1.08 -22.20 17.58
N GLY A 321 0.24 -22.01 17.63
CA GLY A 321 1.12 -22.56 18.67
C GLY A 321 1.59 -24.00 18.45
N LYS A 322 1.19 -24.65 17.35
CA LYS A 322 1.64 -25.99 16.97
C LYS A 322 2.60 -25.95 15.78
N THR A 323 3.21 -27.08 15.45
CA THR A 323 4.04 -27.21 14.25
C THR A 323 3.23 -27.75 13.07
N PRO A 324 3.64 -27.49 11.82
CA PRO A 324 3.00 -28.04 10.61
C PRO A 324 2.91 -29.58 10.56
N ALA A 325 3.63 -30.29 11.43
CA ALA A 325 3.60 -31.75 11.53
C ALA A 325 2.18 -32.31 11.80
N ILE A 326 1.27 -31.50 12.35
CA ILE A 326 -0.14 -31.87 12.53
C ILE A 326 -0.84 -32.24 11.19
N LEU A 327 -0.36 -31.70 10.06
CA LEU A 327 -0.88 -31.98 8.73
C LEU A 327 -0.22 -33.20 8.08
N SER A 328 0.77 -33.83 8.70
CA SER A 328 1.55 -34.89 8.05
C SER A 328 0.71 -36.14 7.74
N SER A 329 0.79 -36.60 6.48
CA SER A 329 0.16 -37.84 6.04
C SER A 329 0.98 -39.10 6.33
N GLY A 330 2.27 -38.95 6.66
CA GLY A 330 3.21 -40.07 6.78
C GLY A 330 3.62 -40.72 5.44
N LYS A 331 3.20 -40.18 4.29
CA LYS A 331 3.64 -40.68 2.96
C LYS A 331 5.07 -40.27 2.59
N HIS A 332 5.59 -39.22 3.20
CA HIS A 332 6.95 -38.72 2.98
C HIS A 332 7.85 -39.12 4.15
N ASP A 333 9.09 -39.50 3.84
CA ASP A 333 10.07 -39.94 4.83
C ASP A 333 10.82 -38.76 5.48
N GLU A 334 11.61 -39.03 6.52
CA GLU A 334 12.42 -37.99 7.17
C GLU A 334 13.47 -37.39 6.23
N GLY A 335 13.93 -38.14 5.23
CA GLY A 335 14.88 -37.70 4.23
C GLY A 335 14.33 -36.55 3.39
N PHE A 336 13.07 -36.67 2.94
CA PHE A 336 12.35 -35.63 2.22
C PHE A 336 12.29 -34.33 3.02
N TYR A 337 11.82 -34.39 4.27
CA TYR A 337 11.69 -33.19 5.11
C TYR A 337 13.04 -32.59 5.48
N ARG A 338 14.10 -33.39 5.59
CA ARG A 338 15.47 -32.90 5.80
C ARG A 338 15.94 -32.09 4.61
N LYS A 339 15.80 -32.61 3.40
CA LYS A 339 16.16 -31.92 2.16
C LYS A 339 15.37 -30.61 2.00
N MET A 340 14.07 -30.63 2.29
CA MET A 340 13.25 -29.41 2.30
C MET A 340 13.80 -28.33 3.24
N ARG A 341 14.22 -28.71 4.46
CA ARG A 341 14.82 -27.76 5.42
C ARG A 341 16.18 -27.24 4.95
N GLU A 342 17.00 -28.07 4.32
CA GLU A 342 18.27 -27.67 3.73
C GLU A 342 18.06 -26.66 2.59
N ASP A 343 17.12 -26.93 1.68
CA ASP A 343 16.76 -26.03 0.58
C ASP A 343 16.28 -24.66 1.12
N LEU A 344 15.45 -24.65 2.17
CA LEU A 344 15.02 -23.42 2.84
C LEU A 344 16.17 -22.67 3.51
N GLY A 345 17.12 -23.39 4.11
CA GLY A 345 18.30 -22.80 4.75
C GLY A 345 19.24 -22.11 3.76
N VAL A 346 19.44 -22.71 2.58
CA VAL A 346 20.40 -22.25 1.56
C VAL A 346 19.76 -21.26 0.58
N ALA A 347 18.64 -21.62 -0.04
CA ALA A 347 18.01 -20.85 -1.12
C ALA A 347 16.96 -19.85 -0.61
N GLY A 348 16.55 -19.95 0.67
CA GLY A 348 15.52 -19.10 1.26
C GLY A 348 14.09 -19.40 0.78
N HIS A 349 13.91 -20.38 -0.11
CA HIS A 349 12.60 -20.79 -0.62
C HIS A 349 12.58 -22.29 -0.96
N TRP A 350 11.40 -22.90 -0.91
CA TRP A 350 11.16 -24.27 -1.34
C TRP A 350 9.81 -24.37 -2.04
N ARG A 351 9.69 -25.26 -3.03
CA ARG A 351 8.44 -25.50 -3.75
C ARG A 351 8.35 -26.98 -4.15
N GLY A 352 7.19 -27.59 -3.93
CA GLY A 352 6.97 -28.97 -4.34
C GLY A 352 5.57 -29.49 -4.04
N GLU A 353 5.32 -30.71 -4.51
CA GLU A 353 4.13 -31.47 -4.15
C GLU A 353 4.37 -32.19 -2.82
N ILE A 354 3.41 -32.08 -1.90
CA ILE A 354 3.40 -32.81 -0.63
C ILE A 354 2.02 -33.46 -0.41
N TRP A 355 2.01 -34.57 0.31
CA TRP A 355 0.78 -35.25 0.68
C TRP A 355 0.50 -34.96 2.15
N ASN A 356 -0.62 -34.31 2.43
CA ASN A 356 -1.04 -33.95 3.76
C ASN A 356 -2.35 -34.65 4.14
N ARG A 357 -2.73 -34.50 5.40
CA ARG A 357 -3.92 -35.07 5.99
C ARG A 357 -4.80 -33.97 6.54
N ARG A 358 -6.07 -33.97 6.13
CA ARG A 358 -7.09 -33.07 6.69
C ARG A 358 -7.50 -33.52 8.10
N ARG A 359 -8.21 -32.66 8.83
CA ARG A 359 -8.77 -32.95 10.16
C ARG A 359 -9.67 -34.19 10.18
N ASN A 360 -10.38 -34.48 9.08
CA ASN A 360 -11.25 -35.65 8.94
C ASN A 360 -10.48 -36.96 8.65
N GLY A 361 -9.15 -36.91 8.49
CA GLY A 361 -8.30 -38.06 8.19
C GLY A 361 -8.02 -38.31 6.70
N GLU A 362 -8.70 -37.61 5.80
CA GLU A 362 -8.51 -37.70 4.35
C GLU A 362 -7.10 -37.27 3.95
N ILE A 363 -6.43 -38.08 3.15
CA ILE A 363 -5.10 -37.79 2.60
C ILE A 363 -5.28 -37.13 1.24
N TYR A 364 -4.68 -35.95 1.06
CA TYR A 364 -4.79 -35.17 -0.17
C TYR A 364 -3.42 -34.66 -0.64
N PRO A 365 -3.20 -34.55 -1.95
CA PRO A 365 -2.02 -33.89 -2.50
C PRO A 365 -2.23 -32.37 -2.48
N GLU A 366 -1.19 -31.65 -2.06
CA GLU A 366 -1.13 -30.19 -2.15
C GLU A 366 0.15 -29.76 -2.86
N TRP A 367 0.06 -28.60 -3.51
CA TRP A 367 1.22 -27.90 -4.02
C TRP A 367 1.63 -26.81 -3.02
N LEU A 368 2.79 -26.94 -2.39
CA LEU A 368 3.26 -26.06 -1.32
C LEU A 368 4.47 -25.25 -1.78
N THR A 369 4.44 -23.95 -1.50
CA THR A 369 5.56 -23.02 -1.64
C THR A 369 5.87 -22.42 -0.28
N ILE A 370 7.12 -22.46 0.15
CA ILE A 370 7.58 -21.90 1.43
C ILE A 370 8.63 -20.85 1.13
N ASN A 371 8.46 -19.64 1.68
CA ASN A 371 9.45 -18.57 1.60
C ASN A 371 9.94 -18.18 3.00
N THR A 372 11.23 -17.90 3.11
CA THR A 372 11.89 -17.49 4.35
C THR A 372 11.91 -15.96 4.45
N VAL A 373 11.44 -15.42 5.57
CA VAL A 373 11.46 -13.98 5.87
C VAL A 373 12.59 -13.70 6.85
N ARG A 374 13.45 -12.74 6.51
CA ARG A 374 14.63 -12.35 7.31
C ARG A 374 14.53 -10.91 7.78
N ASN A 375 15.14 -10.61 8.93
CA ASN A 375 15.31 -9.24 9.39
C ASN A 375 16.51 -8.56 8.69
N ASP A 376 16.75 -7.29 9.00
CA ASP A 376 17.85 -6.50 8.44
C ASP A 376 19.24 -7.08 8.77
N ASP A 377 19.35 -7.87 9.85
CA ASP A 377 20.59 -8.56 10.25
C ASP A 377 20.78 -9.91 9.51
N GLY A 378 19.86 -10.29 8.63
CA GLY A 378 19.90 -11.55 7.88
C GLY A 378 19.41 -12.78 8.65
N ASN A 379 18.97 -12.62 9.91
CA ASN A 379 18.42 -13.70 10.72
C ASN A 379 17.01 -14.06 10.25
N VAL A 380 16.70 -15.36 10.22
CA VAL A 380 15.35 -15.84 9.90
C VAL A 380 14.41 -15.42 11.02
N THR A 381 13.28 -14.82 10.65
CA THR A 381 12.22 -14.43 11.58
C THR A 381 10.98 -15.30 11.40
N HIS A 382 10.59 -15.56 10.16
CA HIS A 382 9.37 -16.31 9.84
C HIS A 382 9.54 -17.17 8.59
N TYR A 383 8.69 -18.18 8.45
CA TYR A 383 8.44 -18.89 7.20
C TYR A 383 6.99 -18.70 6.78
N VAL A 384 6.78 -18.36 5.51
CA VAL A 384 5.45 -18.19 4.91
C VAL A 384 5.22 -19.35 3.94
N GLY A 385 4.32 -20.25 4.32
CA GLY A 385 3.84 -21.35 3.49
C GLY A 385 2.54 -20.96 2.78
N VAL A 386 2.51 -21.13 1.46
CA VAL A 386 1.31 -20.97 0.62
C VAL A 386 1.06 -22.29 -0.09
N PHE A 387 -0.13 -22.85 0.05
CA PHE A 387 -0.49 -24.12 -0.56
C PHE A 387 -1.86 -24.13 -1.23
N SER A 388 -1.98 -24.94 -2.27
CA SER A 388 -3.24 -25.22 -2.96
C SER A 388 -3.50 -26.71 -2.99
N ASP A 389 -4.77 -27.07 -2.80
CA ASP A 389 -5.25 -28.43 -2.98
C ASP A 389 -5.28 -28.77 -4.48
N ILE A 390 -4.52 -29.78 -4.88
CA ILE A 390 -4.45 -30.20 -6.29
C ILE A 390 -5.21 -31.51 -6.56
N THR A 391 -6.02 -31.99 -5.61
CA THR A 391 -6.79 -33.24 -5.72
C THR A 391 -7.64 -33.26 -6.99
N LYS A 392 -8.42 -32.20 -7.23
CA LYS A 392 -9.29 -32.11 -8.42
C LYS A 392 -8.47 -32.09 -9.71
N ARG A 393 -7.34 -31.38 -9.72
CA ARG A 393 -6.46 -31.31 -10.90
C ARG A 393 -5.93 -32.70 -11.24
N LYS A 394 -5.43 -33.44 -10.24
CA LYS A 394 -4.93 -34.81 -10.43
C LYS A 394 -6.02 -35.78 -10.88
N ALA A 395 -7.20 -35.71 -10.26
CA ALA A 395 -8.34 -36.54 -10.68
C ALA A 395 -8.72 -36.29 -12.15
N THR A 396 -8.74 -35.02 -12.58
CA THR A 396 -9.00 -34.67 -13.99
C THR A 396 -7.87 -35.10 -14.91
N GLU A 397 -6.61 -35.00 -14.48
CA GLU A 397 -5.46 -35.53 -15.26
C GLU A 397 -5.57 -37.05 -15.44
N GLU A 398 -5.89 -37.80 -14.37
CA GLU A 398 -6.10 -39.25 -14.41
C GLU A 398 -7.31 -39.63 -15.30
N GLU A 399 -8.42 -38.89 -15.19
CA GLU A 399 -9.59 -39.09 -16.04
C GLU A 399 -9.28 -38.83 -17.52
N MET A 400 -8.52 -37.77 -17.83
CA MET A 400 -8.07 -37.50 -19.20
C MET A 400 -7.16 -38.62 -19.72
N ILE A 401 -6.24 -39.13 -18.91
CA ILE A 401 -5.38 -40.27 -19.29
C ILE A 401 -6.23 -41.52 -19.53
N PHE A 402 -7.23 -41.76 -18.68
CA PHE A 402 -8.16 -42.88 -18.84
C PHE A 402 -8.94 -42.76 -20.16
N LEU A 403 -9.57 -41.61 -20.43
CA LEU A 403 -10.34 -41.34 -21.65
C LEU A 403 -9.48 -41.33 -22.92
N ALA A 404 -8.20 -40.95 -22.82
CA ALA A 404 -7.28 -41.02 -23.95
C ALA A 404 -6.99 -42.47 -24.37
N ASN A 405 -7.12 -43.43 -23.45
CA ASN A 405 -6.74 -44.83 -23.64
C ASN A 405 -7.92 -45.83 -23.60
N HIS A 406 -9.11 -45.41 -23.16
CA HIS A 406 -10.29 -46.26 -23.01
C HIS A 406 -11.51 -45.68 -23.73
N ASP A 407 -12.43 -46.55 -24.13
CA ASP A 407 -13.73 -46.21 -24.69
C ASP A 407 -14.67 -45.70 -23.58
N GLY A 408 -15.21 -44.50 -23.75
CA GLY A 408 -16.02 -43.83 -22.72
C GLY A 408 -17.34 -44.50 -22.37
N LEU A 409 -17.85 -45.41 -23.21
CA LEU A 409 -19.10 -46.13 -22.97
C LEU A 409 -18.88 -47.48 -22.28
N THR A 410 -17.92 -48.26 -22.77
CA THR A 410 -17.68 -49.65 -22.32
C THR A 410 -16.57 -49.78 -21.29
N GLY A 411 -15.71 -48.77 -21.15
CA GLY A 411 -14.53 -48.82 -20.27
C GLY A 411 -13.41 -49.73 -20.78
N LEU A 412 -13.57 -50.37 -21.93
CA LEU A 412 -12.53 -51.18 -22.56
C LEU A 412 -11.43 -50.30 -23.15
N PRO A 413 -10.21 -50.81 -23.33
CA PRO A 413 -9.19 -50.20 -24.19
C PRO A 413 -9.76 -49.68 -25.51
N ASN A 414 -9.41 -48.46 -25.87
CA ASN A 414 -9.74 -47.88 -27.17
C ASN A 414 -8.71 -48.27 -28.23
N ARG A 415 -8.85 -47.75 -29.45
CA ARG A 415 -7.93 -48.01 -30.56
C ARG A 415 -6.47 -47.71 -30.25
N ALA A 416 -6.17 -46.63 -29.52
CA ALA A 416 -4.79 -46.27 -29.21
C ALA A 416 -4.14 -47.31 -28.29
N LEU A 417 -4.80 -47.62 -27.16
CA LEU A 417 -4.30 -48.60 -26.20
C LEU A 417 -4.25 -50.02 -26.78
N PHE A 418 -5.21 -50.39 -27.63
CA PHE A 418 -5.20 -51.68 -28.33
C PHE A 418 -3.97 -51.86 -29.23
N VAL A 419 -3.63 -50.87 -30.06
CA VAL A 419 -2.46 -50.94 -30.94
C VAL A 419 -1.16 -51.01 -30.13
N GLU A 420 -1.08 -50.25 -29.03
CA GLU A 420 0.05 -50.32 -28.10
C GLU A 420 0.21 -51.71 -27.50
N ARG A 421 -0.88 -52.28 -26.95
CA ARG A 421 -0.86 -53.64 -26.39
C ARG A 421 -0.52 -54.69 -27.44
N LEU A 422 -1.04 -54.59 -28.65
CA LEU A 422 -0.70 -55.51 -29.74
C LEU A 422 0.80 -55.47 -30.08
N ARG A 423 1.40 -54.28 -30.17
CA ARG A 423 2.85 -54.14 -30.39
C ARG A 423 3.65 -54.77 -29.25
N HIS A 424 3.20 -54.57 -28.01
CA HIS A 424 3.83 -55.18 -26.84
C HIS A 424 3.72 -56.71 -26.86
N ALA A 425 2.54 -57.25 -27.15
CA ALA A 425 2.28 -58.68 -27.27
C ALA A 425 3.13 -59.32 -28.37
N ILE A 426 3.23 -58.71 -29.55
CA ILE A 426 4.09 -59.16 -30.66
C ILE A 426 5.56 -59.19 -30.23
N ALA A 427 6.05 -58.13 -29.58
CA ALA A 427 7.43 -58.06 -29.12
C ALA A 427 7.73 -59.12 -28.04
N HIS A 428 6.78 -59.42 -27.15
CA HIS A 428 6.88 -60.47 -26.16
C HIS A 428 6.90 -61.86 -26.82
N ALA A 429 5.95 -62.13 -27.71
CA ALA A 429 5.83 -63.39 -28.44
C ALA A 429 7.07 -63.68 -29.30
N HIS A 430 7.64 -62.67 -29.97
CA HIS A 430 8.89 -62.80 -30.73
C HIS A 430 10.05 -63.29 -29.83
N ARG A 431 10.19 -62.74 -28.62
CA ARG A 431 11.25 -63.16 -27.67
C ARG A 431 11.06 -64.58 -27.17
N ASN A 432 9.81 -64.99 -26.94
CA ASN A 432 9.49 -66.29 -26.34
C ASN A 432 9.17 -67.39 -27.37
N ARG A 433 9.16 -67.06 -28.66
CA ARG A 433 8.73 -67.94 -29.77
C ARG A 433 7.28 -68.42 -29.62
N GLU A 434 6.43 -67.54 -29.12
CA GLU A 434 4.98 -67.75 -28.99
C GLU A 434 4.23 -67.11 -30.15
N LYS A 435 2.92 -67.35 -30.22
CA LYS A 435 2.04 -66.76 -31.23
C LYS A 435 1.04 -65.81 -30.57
N VAL A 436 0.53 -64.87 -31.35
CA VAL A 436 -0.53 -63.93 -30.95
C VAL A 436 -1.65 -64.02 -31.98
N ALA A 437 -2.90 -64.01 -31.53
CA ALA A 437 -4.06 -63.92 -32.43
C ALA A 437 -4.76 -62.57 -32.24
N VAL A 438 -5.10 -61.93 -33.36
CA VAL A 438 -5.97 -60.76 -33.37
C VAL A 438 -7.32 -61.19 -33.89
N MET A 439 -8.36 -60.98 -33.10
CA MET A 439 -9.75 -61.15 -33.52
C MET A 439 -10.39 -59.78 -33.73
N PHE A 440 -11.05 -59.60 -34.86
CA PHE A 440 -11.89 -58.45 -35.17
C PHE A 440 -13.35 -58.90 -35.18
N LEU A 441 -14.20 -58.21 -34.43
CA LEU A 441 -15.57 -58.61 -34.16
C LEU A 441 -16.50 -57.46 -34.49
N ASP A 442 -17.60 -57.77 -35.15
CA ASP A 442 -18.66 -56.80 -35.44
C ASP A 442 -20.03 -57.39 -35.11
N LEU A 443 -20.83 -56.60 -34.39
CA LEU A 443 -22.17 -57.00 -33.99
C LEU A 443 -23.13 -56.92 -35.18
N ASP A 444 -23.62 -58.08 -35.59
CA ASP A 444 -24.51 -58.18 -36.73
C ASP A 444 -25.82 -57.42 -36.49
N LYS A 445 -26.17 -56.54 -37.43
CA LYS A 445 -27.41 -55.75 -37.44
C LYS A 445 -27.55 -54.79 -36.25
N PHE A 446 -26.45 -54.40 -35.59
CA PHE A 446 -26.49 -53.41 -34.50
C PHE A 446 -27.21 -52.11 -34.90
N LYS A 447 -26.98 -51.62 -36.12
CA LYS A 447 -27.71 -50.46 -36.67
C LYS A 447 -29.24 -50.61 -36.61
N GLN A 448 -29.76 -51.79 -36.94
CA GLN A 448 -31.21 -52.04 -36.90
C GLN A 448 -31.76 -51.98 -35.47
N ILE A 449 -30.97 -52.41 -34.49
CA ILE A 449 -31.33 -52.32 -33.07
C ILE A 449 -31.41 -50.84 -32.65
N ASN A 450 -30.41 -50.03 -32.99
CA ASN A 450 -30.45 -48.59 -32.74
C ASN A 450 -31.63 -47.90 -33.41
N ASP A 451 -31.89 -48.22 -34.68
CA ASP A 451 -32.98 -47.61 -35.46
C ASP A 451 -34.37 -48.00 -34.92
N THR A 452 -34.50 -49.19 -34.29
CA THR A 452 -35.79 -49.73 -33.81
C THR A 452 -36.05 -49.42 -32.34
N LEU A 453 -35.04 -49.52 -31.48
CA LEU A 453 -35.15 -49.44 -30.01
C LEU A 453 -34.44 -48.22 -29.42
N GLY A 454 -33.78 -47.42 -30.25
CA GLY A 454 -33.08 -46.20 -29.85
C GLY A 454 -31.64 -46.44 -29.38
N HIS A 455 -30.85 -45.38 -29.44
CA HIS A 455 -29.42 -45.43 -29.08
C HIS A 455 -29.17 -45.82 -27.62
N HIS A 456 -30.09 -45.52 -26.69
CA HIS A 456 -29.93 -45.91 -25.29
C HIS A 456 -29.88 -47.44 -25.11
N VAL A 457 -30.75 -48.18 -25.80
CA VAL A 457 -30.77 -49.65 -25.77
C VAL A 457 -29.53 -50.21 -26.47
N GLY A 458 -29.08 -49.57 -27.56
CA GLY A 458 -27.82 -49.91 -28.21
C GLY A 458 -26.59 -49.72 -27.31
N ASP A 459 -26.55 -48.64 -26.54
CA ASP A 459 -25.46 -48.37 -25.61
C ASP A 459 -25.41 -49.44 -24.49
N GLN A 460 -26.57 -49.79 -23.92
CA GLN A 460 -26.67 -50.89 -22.96
C GLN A 460 -26.23 -52.23 -23.58
N LEU A 461 -26.62 -52.49 -24.83
CA LEU A 461 -26.19 -53.69 -25.56
C LEU A 461 -24.66 -53.76 -25.66
N LEU A 462 -24.01 -52.66 -26.05
CA LEU A 462 -22.55 -52.58 -26.17
C LEU A 462 -21.85 -52.80 -24.82
N GLN A 463 -22.41 -52.29 -23.72
CA GLN A 463 -21.88 -52.52 -22.37
C GLN A 463 -21.97 -53.99 -21.96
N VAL A 464 -23.10 -54.67 -22.21
CA VAL A 464 -23.23 -56.09 -21.87
C VAL A 464 -22.38 -56.97 -22.80
N VAL A 465 -22.24 -56.60 -24.08
CA VAL A 465 -21.31 -57.25 -25.02
C VAL A 465 -19.88 -57.15 -24.50
N ALA A 466 -19.43 -55.95 -24.09
CA ALA A 466 -18.11 -55.73 -23.51
C ALA A 466 -17.88 -56.65 -22.31
N GLN A 467 -18.83 -56.69 -21.37
CA GLN A 467 -18.76 -57.56 -20.20
C GLN A 467 -18.66 -59.05 -20.58
N ARG A 468 -19.48 -59.51 -21.52
CA ARG A 468 -19.46 -60.91 -21.99
C ARG A 468 -18.14 -61.25 -22.65
N LEU A 469 -17.59 -60.36 -23.48
CA LEU A 469 -16.28 -60.55 -24.12
C LEU A 469 -15.16 -60.69 -23.10
N THR A 470 -15.10 -59.80 -22.09
CA THR A 470 -14.09 -59.87 -21.03
C THR A 470 -14.15 -61.19 -20.25
N THR A 471 -15.35 -61.75 -20.02
CA THR A 471 -15.48 -63.08 -19.37
C THR A 471 -15.13 -64.27 -20.27
N CYS A 472 -15.04 -64.05 -21.59
CA CYS A 472 -14.69 -65.12 -22.53
C CYS A 472 -13.18 -65.35 -22.61
N VAL A 473 -12.37 -64.35 -22.26
CA VAL A 473 -10.91 -64.36 -22.40
C VAL A 473 -10.21 -64.45 -21.03
N ARG A 474 -8.89 -64.63 -21.03
CA ARG A 474 -8.06 -64.67 -19.80
C ARG A 474 -7.66 -63.27 -19.37
N GLU A 475 -7.10 -63.14 -18.17
CA GLU A 475 -6.62 -61.84 -17.65
C GLU A 475 -5.46 -61.25 -18.48
N ASP A 476 -4.63 -62.11 -19.06
CA ASP A 476 -3.52 -61.70 -19.94
C ASP A 476 -4.00 -61.28 -21.35
N ASP A 477 -5.22 -61.67 -21.74
CA ASP A 477 -5.79 -61.31 -23.04
C ASP A 477 -6.39 -59.91 -22.99
N THR A 478 -6.38 -59.21 -24.12
CA THR A 478 -6.91 -57.84 -24.20
C THR A 478 -8.19 -57.81 -25.02
N VAL A 479 -9.29 -57.29 -24.45
CA VAL A 479 -10.51 -56.93 -25.19
C VAL A 479 -10.53 -55.42 -25.37
N ALA A 480 -10.83 -54.93 -26.57
CA ALA A 480 -10.90 -53.52 -26.90
C ALA A 480 -12.14 -53.20 -27.74
N ARG A 481 -12.54 -51.93 -27.77
CA ARG A 481 -13.58 -51.41 -28.67
C ARG A 481 -12.97 -50.32 -29.53
N LEU A 482 -13.00 -50.51 -30.86
CA LEU A 482 -12.39 -49.57 -31.80
C LEU A 482 -13.32 -48.43 -32.20
N GLY A 483 -14.64 -48.67 -32.13
CA GLY A 483 -15.69 -47.69 -32.40
C GLY A 483 -16.98 -48.38 -32.83
N GLY A 484 -18.13 -47.71 -32.71
CA GLY A 484 -19.42 -48.26 -33.16
C GLY A 484 -19.73 -49.63 -32.53
N ASP A 485 -19.99 -50.62 -33.37
CA ASP A 485 -20.22 -52.04 -33.07
C ASP A 485 -18.97 -52.93 -33.19
N GLU A 486 -17.79 -52.33 -33.38
CA GLU A 486 -16.53 -53.04 -33.61
C GLU A 486 -15.75 -53.28 -32.31
N PHE A 487 -15.53 -54.54 -31.99
CA PHE A 487 -14.69 -55.00 -30.89
C PHE A 487 -13.48 -55.76 -31.42
N THR A 488 -12.39 -55.74 -30.66
CA THR A 488 -11.20 -56.53 -30.97
C THR A 488 -10.72 -57.30 -29.76
N VAL A 489 -10.09 -58.45 -30.01
CA VAL A 489 -9.46 -59.26 -28.97
C VAL A 489 -8.03 -59.59 -29.38
N ILE A 490 -7.10 -59.44 -28.44
CA ILE A 490 -5.73 -59.94 -28.54
C ILE A 490 -5.64 -61.16 -27.64
N LEU A 491 -5.33 -62.32 -28.23
CA LEU A 491 -4.99 -63.51 -27.47
C LEU A 491 -3.47 -63.64 -27.42
N GLU A 492 -2.91 -63.61 -26.22
CA GLU A 492 -1.47 -63.63 -25.97
C GLU A 492 -0.98 -65.04 -25.64
N SER A 493 0.33 -65.27 -25.78
CA SER A 493 1.01 -66.53 -25.40
C SER A 493 0.35 -67.83 -25.92
N ILE A 494 -0.03 -67.83 -27.20
CA ILE A 494 -0.66 -69.00 -27.83
C ILE A 494 0.40 -70.06 -28.15
N ALA A 495 0.31 -71.21 -27.46
CA ALA A 495 1.15 -72.36 -27.73
C ALA A 495 0.65 -73.18 -28.93
N ASN A 496 -0.65 -73.47 -28.99
CA ASN A 496 -1.29 -74.17 -30.10
C ASN A 496 -2.35 -73.27 -30.78
N THR A 497 -2.26 -73.13 -32.11
CA THR A 497 -3.23 -72.37 -32.91
C THR A 497 -4.63 -73.01 -32.91
N ASP A 498 -4.76 -74.28 -32.56
CA ASP A 498 -6.04 -74.97 -32.43
C ASP A 498 -6.89 -74.46 -31.24
N ASP A 499 -6.30 -73.71 -30.31
CA ASP A 499 -7.02 -73.10 -29.18
C ASP A 499 -7.79 -71.83 -29.60
N VAL A 500 -7.37 -71.18 -30.69
CA VAL A 500 -7.95 -69.92 -31.18
C VAL A 500 -9.40 -70.09 -31.65
N PRO A 501 -9.77 -71.12 -32.46
CA PRO A 501 -11.16 -71.42 -32.79
C PRO A 501 -12.05 -71.66 -31.56
N TYR A 502 -11.51 -72.27 -30.50
CA TYR A 502 -12.28 -72.54 -29.28
C TYR A 502 -12.69 -71.24 -28.59
N VAL A 503 -11.77 -70.28 -28.48
CA VAL A 503 -12.07 -68.95 -27.92
C VAL A 503 -13.04 -68.17 -28.82
N ALA A 504 -12.84 -68.21 -30.14
CA ALA A 504 -13.75 -67.56 -31.09
C ALA A 504 -15.18 -68.12 -31.01
N GLN A 505 -15.32 -69.45 -30.95
CA GLN A 505 -16.63 -70.09 -30.80
C GLN A 505 -17.26 -69.78 -29.44
N LYS A 506 -16.47 -69.79 -28.36
CA LYS A 506 -16.92 -69.40 -27.02
C LYS A 506 -17.48 -67.97 -27.01
N ILE A 507 -16.83 -67.04 -27.70
CA ILE A 507 -17.31 -65.66 -27.85
C ILE A 507 -18.65 -65.63 -28.61
N ILE A 508 -18.73 -66.30 -29.76
CA ILE A 508 -19.97 -66.37 -30.57
C ILE A 508 -21.13 -66.94 -29.74
N ASP A 509 -20.91 -68.05 -29.04
CA ASP A 509 -21.92 -68.72 -28.22
C ASP A 509 -22.35 -67.87 -27.02
N SER A 510 -21.42 -67.11 -26.43
CA SER A 510 -21.70 -66.21 -25.31
C SER A 510 -22.53 -65.00 -25.75
N LEU A 511 -22.19 -64.38 -26.87
CA LEU A 511 -22.91 -63.22 -27.40
C LEU A 511 -24.28 -63.58 -27.97
N SER A 512 -24.43 -64.77 -28.56
CA SER A 512 -25.70 -65.26 -29.11
C SER A 512 -26.78 -65.59 -28.06
N ARG A 513 -26.46 -65.54 -26.77
CA ARG A 513 -27.46 -65.75 -25.70
C ARG A 513 -28.37 -64.53 -25.58
N PRO A 514 -29.69 -64.70 -25.39
CA PRO A 514 -30.60 -63.58 -25.16
C PRO A 514 -30.13 -62.64 -24.03
N MET A 515 -30.44 -61.36 -24.19
CA MET A 515 -30.03 -60.27 -23.31
C MET A 515 -31.28 -59.48 -22.95
N LEU A 516 -31.57 -59.32 -21.65
CA LEU A 516 -32.69 -58.50 -21.21
C LEU A 516 -32.21 -57.05 -21.04
N LEU A 517 -32.63 -56.19 -21.96
CA LEU A 517 -32.24 -54.77 -22.03
C LEU A 517 -33.50 -53.91 -22.04
N ASP A 518 -33.66 -53.05 -21.04
CA ASP A 518 -34.84 -52.18 -20.87
C ASP A 518 -36.20 -52.90 -21.02
N GLY A 519 -36.30 -54.15 -20.53
CA GLY A 519 -37.50 -54.98 -20.63
C GLY A 519 -37.69 -55.70 -21.98
N HIS A 520 -36.78 -55.53 -22.94
CA HIS A 520 -36.76 -56.25 -24.20
C HIS A 520 -35.78 -57.42 -24.16
N GLU A 521 -36.20 -58.58 -24.65
CA GLU A 521 -35.30 -59.72 -24.89
C GLU A 521 -34.67 -59.57 -26.28
N ILE A 522 -33.37 -59.27 -26.32
CA ILE A 522 -32.61 -58.99 -27.53
C ILE A 522 -31.58 -60.10 -27.74
N THR A 523 -31.51 -60.61 -28.96
CA THR A 523 -30.48 -61.55 -29.39
C THR A 523 -29.68 -60.91 -30.51
N VAL A 524 -28.36 -60.83 -30.32
CA VAL A 524 -27.42 -60.32 -31.32
C VAL A 524 -26.46 -61.44 -31.70
N THR A 525 -26.01 -61.45 -32.95
CA THR A 525 -24.94 -62.34 -33.41
C THR A 525 -23.69 -61.55 -33.71
N VAL A 526 -22.54 -62.21 -33.81
CA VAL A 526 -21.26 -61.56 -34.07
C VAL A 526 -20.57 -62.23 -35.25
N SER A 527 -20.00 -61.42 -36.13
CA SER A 527 -19.10 -61.88 -37.19
C SER A 527 -17.66 -61.67 -36.74
N VAL A 528 -16.84 -62.73 -36.75
CA VAL A 528 -15.46 -62.69 -36.24
C VAL A 528 -14.45 -62.97 -37.35
N GLY A 529 -13.42 -62.16 -37.44
CA GLY A 529 -12.26 -62.37 -38.31
C GLY A 529 -11.00 -62.54 -37.51
N ILE A 530 -10.12 -63.45 -37.90
CA ILE A 530 -8.96 -63.85 -37.11
C ILE A 530 -7.70 -63.75 -37.96
N SER A 531 -6.65 -63.12 -37.43
CA SER A 531 -5.30 -63.16 -38.00
C SER A 531 -4.28 -63.61 -36.94
N LEU A 532 -3.17 -64.18 -37.38
CA LEU A 532 -2.18 -64.82 -36.54
C LEU A 532 -0.77 -64.25 -36.76
N TYR A 533 -0.13 -63.84 -35.67
CA TYR A 533 1.31 -63.60 -35.63
C TYR A 533 2.06 -64.90 -35.34
N PRO A 534 3.19 -65.20 -36.03
CA PRO A 534 3.74 -64.49 -37.18
C PRO A 534 3.22 -65.01 -38.54
N ALA A 535 2.25 -65.93 -38.56
CA ALA A 535 1.85 -66.67 -39.76
C ALA A 535 1.27 -65.80 -40.88
N ASP A 536 0.47 -64.78 -40.54
CA ASP A 536 -0.20 -63.90 -41.50
C ASP A 536 0.60 -62.62 -41.75
N SER A 537 1.11 -61.99 -40.68
CA SER A 537 2.05 -60.86 -40.74
C SER A 537 2.85 -60.72 -39.43
N GLU A 538 4.02 -60.07 -39.53
CA GLU A 538 4.83 -59.66 -38.39
C GLU A 538 4.52 -58.22 -37.91
N GLN A 539 3.74 -57.46 -38.70
CA GLN A 539 3.41 -56.06 -38.42
C GLN A 539 2.03 -55.94 -37.79
N SER A 540 1.90 -55.12 -36.74
CA SER A 540 0.63 -54.90 -36.02
C SER A 540 -0.49 -54.45 -36.94
N ASP A 541 -0.20 -53.49 -37.83
CA ASP A 541 -1.22 -52.83 -38.65
C ASP A 541 -1.79 -53.78 -39.71
N ASP A 542 -0.95 -54.68 -40.25
CA ASP A 542 -1.38 -55.72 -41.17
C ASP A 542 -2.23 -56.77 -40.48
N LEU A 543 -1.88 -57.19 -39.26
CA LEU A 543 -2.68 -58.16 -38.50
C LEU A 543 -4.10 -57.63 -38.24
N ILE A 544 -4.22 -56.37 -37.83
CA ILE A 544 -5.53 -55.72 -37.62
C ILE A 544 -6.34 -55.72 -38.93
N LYS A 545 -5.70 -55.31 -40.02
CA LYS A 545 -6.32 -55.23 -41.35
C LYS A 545 -6.74 -56.61 -41.90
N TYR A 546 -5.94 -57.63 -41.66
CA TYR A 546 -6.22 -59.00 -42.09
C TYR A 546 -7.36 -59.61 -41.27
N ALA A 547 -7.41 -59.33 -39.97
CA ALA A 547 -8.52 -59.74 -39.12
C ALA A 547 -9.83 -59.05 -39.56
N ASP A 548 -9.82 -57.74 -39.85
CA ASP A 548 -10.97 -57.02 -40.41
C ASP A 548 -11.44 -57.61 -41.76
N THR A 549 -10.50 -57.89 -42.67
CA THR A 549 -10.81 -58.53 -43.97
C THR A 549 -11.48 -59.89 -43.78
N ALA A 550 -10.99 -60.70 -42.83
CA ALA A 550 -11.58 -62.00 -42.51
C ALA A 550 -12.97 -61.86 -41.87
N MET A 551 -13.19 -60.83 -41.04
CA MET A 551 -14.49 -60.54 -40.43
C MET A 551 -15.51 -60.15 -41.49
N TYR A 552 -15.11 -59.37 -42.49
CA TYR A 552 -15.98 -59.05 -43.61
C TYR A 552 -16.36 -60.28 -44.45
N LEU A 553 -15.46 -61.26 -44.59
CA LEU A 553 -15.82 -62.55 -45.18
C LEU A 553 -16.83 -63.31 -44.31
N ALA A 554 -16.67 -63.33 -42.99
CA ALA A 554 -17.62 -63.94 -42.07
C ALA A 554 -19.04 -63.38 -42.27
N LYS A 555 -19.16 -62.06 -42.47
CA LYS A 555 -20.43 -61.40 -42.81
C LYS A 555 -21.03 -61.87 -44.14
N LYS A 556 -20.19 -62.07 -45.17
CA LYS A 556 -20.64 -62.54 -46.50
C LYS A 556 -21.07 -63.99 -46.52
N VAL A 557 -20.41 -64.85 -45.74
CA VAL A 557 -20.64 -66.30 -45.72
C VAL A 557 -21.87 -66.69 -44.88
N GLY A 558 -22.48 -65.73 -44.19
CA GLY A 558 -23.76 -65.96 -43.51
C GLY A 558 -23.90 -65.28 -42.15
N ARG A 559 -22.88 -64.53 -41.69
CA ARG A 559 -22.80 -63.95 -40.34
C ARG A 559 -22.76 -65.02 -39.24
N ASN A 560 -22.70 -64.60 -37.98
CA ASN A 560 -22.67 -65.50 -36.81
C ASN A 560 -21.65 -66.66 -36.90
N ASN A 561 -20.46 -66.35 -37.40
CA ASN A 561 -19.37 -67.31 -37.55
C ASN A 561 -18.01 -66.61 -37.42
N PHE A 562 -16.93 -67.39 -37.36
CA PHE A 562 -15.58 -66.89 -37.45
C PHE A 562 -14.91 -67.33 -38.76
N GLN A 563 -14.00 -66.50 -39.28
CA GLN A 563 -13.12 -66.84 -40.40
C GLN A 563 -11.68 -66.49 -40.06
N PHE A 564 -10.75 -67.39 -40.41
CA PHE A 564 -9.33 -67.06 -40.42
C PHE A 564 -8.98 -66.30 -41.70
N PHE A 565 -8.00 -65.40 -41.61
CA PHE A 565 -7.38 -64.83 -42.78
C PHE A 565 -6.69 -65.94 -43.60
N ILE A 566 -6.88 -65.92 -44.91
CA ILE A 566 -6.23 -66.84 -45.85
C ILE A 566 -5.52 -65.98 -46.89
N ALA A 567 -4.26 -66.29 -47.23
CA ALA A 567 -3.45 -65.47 -48.13
C ALA A 567 -4.08 -65.21 -49.51
N ALA A 568 -4.97 -66.09 -50.00
CA ALA A 568 -5.76 -65.87 -51.22
C ALA A 568 -6.70 -64.64 -51.14
N MET A 569 -6.94 -64.12 -49.93
CA MET A 569 -7.76 -62.95 -49.65
C MET A 569 -6.96 -61.63 -49.74
N LYS A 570 -5.62 -61.69 -49.90
CA LYS A 570 -4.74 -60.50 -49.97
C LYS A 570 -5.13 -59.53 -51.09
N GLU A 571 -5.65 -60.01 -52.22
CA GLU A 571 -6.06 -59.15 -53.35
C GLU A 571 -7.31 -58.30 -53.05
N GLN A 572 -8.16 -58.71 -52.09
CA GLN A 572 -9.33 -57.93 -51.66
C GLN A 572 -9.02 -56.93 -50.52
N ALA A 573 -7.84 -57.02 -49.91
CA ALA A 573 -7.43 -56.19 -48.78
C ALA A 573 -6.76 -54.86 -49.20
N LEU A 574 -6.67 -54.52 -50.49
CA LEU A 574 -6.21 -53.19 -50.92
C LEU A 574 -7.33 -52.15 -50.72
N PRO A 575 -7.02 -50.90 -50.31
CA PRO A 575 -8.03 -49.96 -49.84
C PRO A 575 -9.02 -49.59 -50.95
N ARG A 576 -10.32 -49.69 -50.67
CA ARG A 576 -11.33 -48.90 -51.40
C ARG A 576 -11.23 -47.48 -50.85
N GLN A 577 -10.71 -46.56 -51.65
CA GLN A 577 -10.91 -45.12 -51.42
C GLN A 577 -12.41 -44.80 -51.50
N ASP A 578 -12.80 -43.86 -50.65
CA ASP A 578 -14.15 -43.39 -50.38
C ASP A 578 -15.01 -43.21 -51.63
N ALA A 579 -16.17 -43.88 -51.62
CA ALA A 579 -17.34 -43.50 -52.38
C ALA A 579 -18.56 -43.81 -51.51
N ASP A 580 -18.94 -42.85 -50.67
CA ASP A 580 -20.29 -42.29 -50.64
C ASP A 580 -20.37 -41.15 -49.62
N ALA A 581 -21.06 -40.09 -50.05
CA ALA A 581 -21.19 -38.78 -49.42
C ALA A 581 -22.08 -38.74 -48.18
#